data_AF-A0A3C0G3D7-F1
#
_entry.id   AF-A0A3C0G3D7-F1
#
_cell.length_a   1.000
_cell.length_b   1.000
_cell.length_c   1.000
_cell.angle_alpha   90.00
_cell.angle_beta   90.00
_cell.angle_gamma   90.00
#
_symmetry.space_group_name_H-M   'P 1'
#
loop_
_entity.id
_entity.type
_entity.pdbx_description
1 polymer ?
#
loop_
_entity_poly.entity_id
_entity_poly.type
_entity_poly.pdbx_seq_one_letter_code
_entity_poly.pdbx_strand_id
1 'polypeptide(L)'
;MSYDLISITKSNKAGKKMMAKFKDKKSGREKTTHFGAAGMDDYTITKDKEQRKRYRERHKKDLKSNDPTKAVYLSYYILWGESTSKQENIRKYKSRFFK
;
A
#
# COMPACT_ATOMS: atom_id res chain seq x y z
N MET A 1 -8.13 -5.42 -13.91
CA MET A 1 -8.27 -4.17 -13.15
C MET A 1 -8.56 -3.00 -14.09
N SER A 2 -9.41 -2.04 -13.69
CA SER A 2 -9.68 -0.79 -14.44
C SER A 2 -8.55 0.24 -14.32
N TYR A 3 -7.52 -0.03 -13.51
CA TYR A 3 -6.44 0.92 -13.22
C TYR A 3 -5.07 0.32 -13.54
N ASP A 4 -4.15 1.16 -14.02
CA ASP A 4 -2.72 0.91 -14.01
C ASP A 4 -2.07 1.59 -12.80
N LEU A 5 -1.05 0.95 -12.22
CA LEU A 5 -0.22 1.54 -11.18
C LEU A 5 0.93 2.31 -11.82
N ILE A 6 0.94 3.63 -11.66
CA ILE A 6 1.94 4.53 -12.24
C ILE A 6 3.18 4.62 -11.35
N SER A 7 3.00 4.93 -10.07
CA SER A 7 4.12 5.07 -9.14
C SER A 7 3.69 4.92 -7.68
N ILE A 8 4.66 4.55 -6.84
CA ILE A 8 4.53 4.54 -5.38
C ILE A 8 5.75 5.29 -4.81
N THR A 9 5.51 6.41 -4.16
CA THR A 9 6.56 7.31 -3.66
C THR A 9 6.21 7.87 -2.28
N LYS A 10 7.10 8.68 -1.69
CA LYS A 10 6.82 9.43 -0.46
C LYS A 10 5.64 10.37 -0.70
N SER A 11 4.73 10.45 0.27
CA SER A 11 3.59 11.36 0.20
C SER A 11 4.05 12.81 0.27
N ASN A 12 3.37 13.70 -0.46
CA ASN A 12 3.51 15.16 -0.32
C ASN A 12 2.59 15.75 0.77
N LYS A 13 1.75 14.94 1.42
CA LYS A 13 0.91 15.34 2.56
C LYS A 13 1.61 15.04 3.88
N ALA A 14 1.75 16.06 4.74
CA ALA A 14 2.46 15.97 6.02
C ALA A 14 2.01 14.80 6.90
N GLY A 15 0.71 14.52 6.97
CA GLY A 15 0.16 13.43 7.80
C GLY A 15 0.27 12.02 7.21
N LYS A 16 0.86 11.86 6.02
CA LYS A 16 0.88 10.57 5.30
C LYS A 16 2.30 10.15 4.95
N LYS A 17 2.56 8.85 5.02
CA LYS A 17 3.91 8.29 4.79
C LYS A 17 4.20 8.14 3.29
N MET A 18 3.28 7.53 2.55
CA MET A 18 3.44 7.20 1.13
C MET A 18 2.21 7.57 0.32
N MET A 19 2.38 7.67 -0.99
CA MET A 19 1.29 7.82 -1.94
C MET A 19 1.48 6.90 -3.14
N ALA A 20 0.37 6.42 -3.69
CA ALA A 20 0.34 5.66 -4.93
C ALA A 20 -0.49 6.43 -5.97
N LYS A 21 0.03 6.52 -7.19
CA LYS A 21 -0.67 7.10 -8.34
C LYS A 21 -1.17 5.97 -9.23
N PHE A 22 -2.44 6.05 -9.59
CA PHE A 22 -3.10 5.13 -10.50
C PHE A 22 -3.70 5.90 -11.67
N LYS A 23 -3.80 5.25 -12.83
CA LYS A 23 -4.49 5.80 -14.00
C LYS A 23 -5.62 4.88 -14.40
N ASP A 24 -6.82 5.42 -14.51
CA ASP A 24 -7.98 4.68 -14.98
C ASP A 24 -7.86 4.43 -16.49
N LYS A 25 -7.98 3.17 -16.91
CA LYS A 25 -7.80 2.74 -18.30
C LYS A 25 -8.91 3.22 -19.23
N LYS A 26 -10.12 3.47 -18.70
CA LYS A 26 -11.29 3.84 -19.50
C LYS A 26 -11.37 5.35 -19.71
N SER A 27 -11.18 6.10 -18.63
CA SER A 27 -11.34 7.56 -18.62
C SER A 27 -10.02 8.32 -18.73
N GLY A 28 -8.88 7.65 -18.54
CA GLY A 28 -7.57 8.29 -18.47
C GLY A 28 -7.32 9.11 -17.20
N ARG A 29 -8.31 9.20 -16.29
CA ARG A 29 -8.22 10.00 -15.06
C ARG A 29 -7.21 9.42 -14.08
N GLU A 30 -6.45 10.29 -13.43
CA GLU A 30 -5.53 9.89 -12.37
C GLU A 30 -6.21 9.85 -11.00
N LYS A 31 -5.85 8.85 -10.21
CA LYS A 31 -6.25 8.70 -8.81
C LYS A 31 -4.99 8.63 -7.96
N THR A 32 -4.87 9.50 -6.96
CA THR A 32 -3.80 9.44 -5.96
C THR A 32 -4.35 8.97 -4.63
N THR A 33 -3.78 7.89 -4.08
CA THR A 33 -4.13 7.37 -2.76
C THR A 33 -2.96 7.56 -1.81
N HIS A 34 -3.16 8.32 -0.74
CA HIS A 34 -2.18 8.47 0.33
C HIS A 34 -2.41 7.44 1.44
N PHE A 35 -1.34 6.83 1.94
CA PHE A 35 -1.42 5.72 2.90
C PHE A 35 -0.24 5.72 3.89
N GLY A 36 -0.43 5.02 5.00
CA GLY A 36 0.44 5.10 6.18
C GLY A 36 0.38 6.46 6.88
N ALA A 37 0.48 6.47 8.20
CA ALA A 37 0.61 7.70 8.98
C ALA A 37 2.09 8.12 9.02
N ALA A 38 2.37 9.41 8.87
CA ALA A 38 3.71 9.95 9.05
C ALA A 38 4.15 9.79 10.51
N GLY A 39 5.43 9.52 10.75
CA GLY A 39 6.00 9.35 12.10
C GLY A 39 5.62 8.05 12.83
N MET A 40 4.60 7.32 12.38
CA MET A 40 4.17 6.08 13.03
C MET A 40 5.01 4.87 12.61
N ASP A 41 5.06 3.86 13.47
CA ASP A 41 5.71 2.58 13.18
C ASP A 41 5.00 1.78 12.07
N ASP A 42 5.81 1.00 11.36
CA ASP A 42 5.35 -0.10 10.51
C ASP A 42 6.43 -1.19 10.43
N TYR A 43 6.08 -2.34 9.85
CA TYR A 43 6.98 -3.50 9.80
C TYR A 43 8.29 -3.23 9.06
N THR A 44 8.29 -2.29 8.11
CA THR A 44 9.51 -1.90 7.38
C THR A 44 10.48 -1.08 8.23
N ILE A 45 10.03 -0.62 9.40
CA ILE A 45 10.82 0.10 10.40
C ILE A 45 11.16 -0.82 11.57
N THR A 46 10.14 -1.36 12.24
CA THR A 46 10.30 -2.11 13.50
C THR A 46 10.84 -3.51 13.31
N LYS A 47 10.57 -4.12 12.14
CA LYS A 47 10.87 -5.53 11.84
C LYS A 47 10.21 -6.52 12.82
N ASP A 48 9.23 -6.07 13.61
CA ASP A 48 8.50 -6.90 14.57
C ASP A 48 7.42 -7.74 13.86
N LYS A 49 7.62 -9.06 13.86
CA LYS A 49 6.72 -10.03 13.23
C LYS A 49 5.37 -10.15 13.95
N GLU A 50 5.33 -9.98 15.27
CA GLU A 50 4.09 -10.03 16.05
C GLU A 50 3.28 -8.75 15.87
N GLN A 51 3.92 -7.58 15.84
CA GLN A 51 3.27 -6.33 15.48
C GLN A 51 2.65 -6.41 14.08
N ARG A 52 3.39 -6.97 13.11
CA ARG A 52 2.89 -7.24 11.77
C ARG A 52 1.69 -8.18 11.76
N LYS A 53 1.76 -9.28 12.49
CA LYS A 53 0.67 -10.26 12.58
C LYS A 53 -0.61 -9.61 13.10
N ARG A 54 -0.54 -8.89 14.23
CA ARG A 54 -1.68 -8.14 14.80
C ARG A 54 -2.26 -7.14 13.82
N TYR A 55 -1.41 -6.36 13.14
CA TYR A 55 -1.88 -5.40 12.13
C TYR A 55 -2.64 -6.10 11.00
N ARG A 56 -2.08 -7.19 10.46
CA ARG A 56 -2.65 -7.93 9.34
C ARG A 56 -3.96 -8.61 9.73
N GLU A 57 -4.04 -9.23 10.90
CA GLU A 57 -5.26 -9.86 11.40
C GLU A 57 -6.40 -8.86 11.51
N ARG A 58 -6.12 -7.69 12.12
CA ARG A 58 -7.11 -6.61 12.27
C ARG A 58 -7.66 -6.10 10.92
N HIS A 59 -6.80 -5.96 9.92
CA HIS A 59 -7.16 -5.38 8.62
C HIS A 59 -7.51 -6.41 7.55
N LYS A 60 -7.43 -7.72 7.83
CA LYS A 60 -7.80 -8.77 6.87
C LYS A 60 -9.24 -8.60 6.38
N LYS A 61 -10.15 -8.18 7.27
CA LYS A 61 -11.55 -7.90 6.94
C LYS A 61 -11.74 -6.74 5.95
N ASP A 62 -10.83 -5.76 5.96
CA ASP A 62 -10.88 -4.58 5.10
C ASP A 62 -10.41 -4.91 3.67
N LEU A 63 -9.76 -6.07 3.49
CA LEU A 63 -9.40 -6.64 2.18
C LEU A 63 -10.58 -7.37 1.50
N LYS A 64 -11.81 -7.26 2.01
CA LYS A 64 -12.98 -7.85 1.35
C LYS A 64 -13.35 -7.15 0.05
N SER A 65 -12.99 -5.87 -0.11
CA SER A 65 -13.41 -5.10 -1.29
C SER A 65 -12.64 -5.42 -2.57
N ASN A 66 -11.59 -6.25 -2.50
CA ASN A 66 -10.73 -6.62 -3.63
C ASN A 66 -10.22 -5.43 -4.48
N ASP A 67 -10.00 -4.28 -3.84
CA ASP A 67 -9.64 -3.03 -4.52
C ASP A 67 -8.20 -2.63 -4.17
N PRO A 68 -7.21 -2.93 -5.04
CA PRO A 68 -5.81 -2.61 -4.81
C PRO A 68 -5.50 -1.10 -4.98
N THR A 69 -6.49 -0.25 -5.20
CA THR A 69 -6.27 1.20 -5.22
C THR A 69 -6.52 1.84 -3.85
N LYS A 70 -7.04 1.09 -2.88
CA LYS A 70 -7.37 1.59 -1.52
C LYS A 70 -6.15 1.67 -0.61
N ALA A 71 -6.20 2.63 0.32
CA ALA A 71 -5.13 2.88 1.29
C ALA A 71 -4.85 1.67 2.20
N VAL A 72 -5.87 0.86 2.52
CA VAL A 72 -5.71 -0.33 3.36
C VAL A 72 -4.93 -1.43 2.64
N TYR A 73 -5.15 -1.63 1.32
CA TYR A 73 -4.37 -2.56 0.51
C TYR A 73 -2.91 -2.12 0.44
N LEU A 74 -2.69 -0.85 0.09
CA LEU A 74 -1.35 -0.27 0.02
C LEU A 74 -0.61 -0.42 1.35
N SER A 75 -1.24 -0.08 2.48
CA SER A 75 -0.63 -0.23 3.80
C SER A 75 -0.35 -1.70 4.14
N TYR A 76 -1.33 -2.58 3.93
CA TYR A 76 -1.24 -4.00 4.26
C TYR A 76 -0.11 -4.70 3.51
N TYR A 77 0.04 -4.43 2.21
CA TYR A 77 1.03 -5.13 1.39
C TYR A 77 2.39 -4.42 1.34
N ILE A 78 2.45 -3.10 1.48
CA ILE A 78 3.70 -2.33 1.32
C ILE A 78 4.37 -2.06 2.66
N LEU A 79 3.61 -1.58 3.65
CA LEU A 79 4.14 -1.22 4.98
C LEU A 79 4.08 -2.40 5.96
N TRP A 80 3.14 -3.32 5.76
CA TRP A 80 2.95 -4.53 6.57
C TRP A 80 3.07 -5.82 5.74
N GLY A 81 3.84 -5.71 4.65
CA GLY A 81 4.10 -6.76 3.68
C GLY A 81 4.89 -7.93 4.24
N GLU A 82 5.31 -8.85 3.38
CA GLU A 82 6.08 -10.04 3.79
C GLU A 82 7.53 -9.70 4.15
N SER A 83 8.09 -8.69 3.51
CA SER A 83 9.46 -8.24 3.74
C SER A 83 9.48 -6.97 4.57
N THR A 84 10.60 -6.73 5.23
CA THR A 84 10.92 -5.43 5.83
C THR A 84 11.42 -4.43 4.77
N SER A 85 11.71 -4.88 3.55
CA SER A 85 12.07 -4.02 2.42
C SER A 85 10.83 -3.46 1.74
N LYS A 86 10.66 -2.12 1.80
CA LYS A 86 9.58 -1.41 1.08
C LYS A 86 9.64 -1.67 -0.43
N GLN A 87 10.84 -1.69 -1.00
CA GLN A 87 11.08 -1.90 -2.43
C GLN A 87 10.65 -3.31 -2.85
N GLU A 88 10.99 -4.33 -2.07
CA GLU A 88 10.57 -5.70 -2.35
C GLU A 88 9.04 -5.83 -2.26
N ASN A 89 8.45 -5.25 -1.22
CA ASN A 89 7.00 -5.26 -1.06
C ASN A 89 6.28 -4.54 -2.22
N ILE A 90 6.81 -3.41 -2.70
CA ILE A 90 6.29 -2.70 -3.89
C ILE A 90 6.36 -3.57 -5.15
N ARG A 91 7.47 -4.27 -5.38
CA ARG A 91 7.62 -5.19 -6.53
C ARG A 91 6.59 -6.32 -6.45
N LYS A 92 6.45 -6.95 -5.29
CA LYS A 92 5.43 -8.00 -5.05
C LYS A 92 4.02 -7.45 -5.24
N TYR A 93 3.74 -6.26 -4.75
CA TYR A 93 2.45 -5.58 -4.91
C TYR A 93 2.08 -5.34 -6.38
N LYS A 94 3.02 -4.76 -7.14
CA LYS A 94 2.84 -4.51 -8.58
C LYS A 94 2.58 -5.81 -9.33
N SER A 95 3.42 -6.83 -9.11
CA SER A 95 3.28 -8.15 -9.75
C SER A 95 1.94 -8.82 -9.43
N ARG A 96 1.46 -8.67 -8.19
CA ARG A 96 0.22 -9.30 -7.74
C ARG A 96 -1.06 -8.66 -8.29
N PHE A 97 -1.06 -7.34 -8.48
CA PHE A 97 -2.31 -6.59 -8.72
C PHE A 97 -2.36 -5.79 -10.03
N PHE A 98 -1.21 -5.50 -10.66
CA PHE A 98 -1.12 -4.58 -11.80
C PHE A 98 -0.16 -5.10 -12.88
N LYS A 99 -0.08 -6.42 -13.03
CA LYS A 99 0.64 -7.05 -14.14
C LYS A 99 -0.16 -6.97 -15.43
#